data_AF-A0A845UQ91-F1
#
_entry.id   AF-A0A845UQ91-F1
#
_cell.length_a   1.000
_cell.length_b   1.000
_cell.length_c   1.000
_cell.angle_alpha   90.00
_cell.angle_beta   90.00
_cell.angle_gamma   90.00
#
_symmetry.space_group_name_H-M   'P 1'
#
loop_
_entity.id
_entity.type
_entity.pdbx_description
1 polymer ?
#
loop_
_entity_poly.entity_id
_entity_poly.type
_entity_poly.pdbx_seq_one_letter_code
_entity_poly.pdbx_strand_id
1 'polypeptide(L)' 'MAGKRKTYGAAFKAKVALGAILAGIGKWMTFYNTERPHSALEGRTPVEAHQGPGPKAAA' A
#
# COMPACT_ATOMS: atom_id res chain seq x y z
N MET A 1 17.85 38.10 -9.07
CA MET A 1 17.50 36.90 -9.86
C MET A 1 16.32 36.20 -9.19
N ALA A 2 15.08 36.49 -9.60
CA ALA A 2 13.89 35.84 -9.04
C ALA A 2 13.53 34.59 -9.87
N GLY A 3 13.73 33.40 -9.30
CA GLY A 3 13.42 32.13 -9.95
C GLY A 3 11.91 31.96 -10.17
N LYS A 4 11.51 31.61 -11.40
CA LYS A 4 10.11 31.33 -11.74
C LYS A 4 9.66 30.07 -10.99
N ARG A 5 8.75 30.21 -10.02
CA ARG A 5 8.10 29.05 -9.38
C ARG A 5 7.24 28.32 -10.41
N LYS A 6 7.52 27.04 -10.64
CA LYS A 6 6.71 26.18 -11.52
C LYS A 6 5.42 25.81 -10.78
N THR A 7 4.30 26.38 -11.20
CA THR A 7 2.98 26.04 -10.68
C THR A 7 2.40 24.89 -11.50
N TYR A 8 2.03 23.80 -10.83
CA TYR A 8 1.36 22.69 -11.48
C TYR A 8 -0.15 22.89 -11.49
N GLY A 9 -0.80 22.65 -12.63
CA GLY A 9 -2.26 22.72 -12.76
C GLY A 9 -2.99 21.71 -11.86
N ALA A 10 -4.26 22.01 -11.55
CA ALA A 10 -5.07 21.19 -10.65
C ALA A 10 -5.17 19.73 -11.09
N ALA A 11 -5.31 19.46 -12.39
CA ALA A 11 -5.39 18.10 -12.93
C ALA A 11 -4.09 17.29 -12.69
N PHE A 12 -2.92 17.92 -12.79
CA PHE A 12 -1.65 17.25 -12.48
C PHE A 12 -1.56 16.93 -10.99
N LYS A 13 -1.90 17.90 -10.12
CA LYS A 13 -1.93 17.69 -8.67
C LYS A 13 -2.88 16.55 -8.29
N ALA A 14 -4.06 16.47 -8.92
CA ALA A 14 -5.02 15.40 -8.69
C ALA A 14 -4.47 14.02 -9.08
N LYS A 15 -3.79 13.90 -10.23
CA LYS A 15 -3.13 12.64 -10.64
C LYS A 15 -2.03 12.22 -9.67
N VAL A 16 -1.19 13.16 -9.23
CA VAL A 16 -0.14 12.88 -8.24
C VAL A 16 -0.75 12.44 -6.91
N ALA A 17 -1.79 13.14 -6.44
CA ALA A 17 -2.50 12.77 -5.21
C ALA A 17 -3.14 11.38 -5.31
N LEU A 18 -3.79 11.06 -6.44
CA LEU A 18 -4.33 9.73 -6.69
C LEU A 18 -3.24 8.65 -6.63
N GLY A 19 -2.09 8.90 -7.27
CA GLY A 19 -0.95 7.98 -7.19
C GLY A 19 -0.46 7.74 -5.76
N ALA A 20 -0.36 8.80 -4.96
CA ALA A 20 0.02 8.70 -3.55
C ALA A 20 -1.00 7.90 -2.72
N ILE A 21 -2.31 8.11 -2.96
CA ILE A 21 -3.39 7.37 -2.29
C ILE A 21 -3.31 5.88 -2.64
N LEU A 22 -3.20 5.54 -3.92
CA LEU A 22 -3.11 4.15 -4.36
C LEU A 22 -1.87 3.45 -3.81
N ALA A 23 -0.73 4.14 -3.73
CA ALA A 23 0.47 3.61 -3.10
C ALA A 23 0.27 3.34 -1.60
N GLY A 24 -0.41 4.24 -0.89
CA GLY A 24 -0.76 4.05 0.53
C GLY A 24 -1.69 2.86 0.75
N ILE A 25 -2.74 2.75 -0.06
CA ILE A 25 -3.69 1.62 -0.02
C ILE A 25 -2.97 0.32 -0.33
N GLY A 26 -2.10 0.30 -1.35
CA GLY A 26 -1.30 -0.89 -1.68
C GLY A 26 -0.43 -1.35 -0.51
N LYS A 27 0.28 -0.43 0.14
CA LYS A 27 1.08 -0.74 1.34
C LYS A 27 0.23 -1.31 2.47
N TRP A 28 -0.92 -0.70 2.75
CA TRP A 28 -1.85 -1.18 3.77
C TRP A 28 -2.39 -2.58 3.42
N MET A 29 -2.75 -2.80 2.17
CA MET A 29 -3.27 -4.07 1.69
C MET A 29 -2.23 -5.19 1.78
N THR A 30 -0.95 -4.91 1.47
CA THR A 30 0.15 -5.87 1.68
C THR A 30 0.25 -6.24 3.16
N PHE A 31 0.45 -5.25 4.04
CA PHE A 31 0.56 -5.47 5.49
C PHE A 31 -0.63 -6.28 6.05
N TYR A 32 -1.86 -5.90 5.70
CA TYR A 32 -3.08 -6.58 6.16
C TYR A 32 -3.09 -8.06 5.75
N ASN A 33 -2.71 -8.36 4.51
CA ASN A 33 -2.81 -9.71 3.97
C ASN A 33 -1.64 -10.62 4.35
N THR A 34 -0.43 -10.07 4.56
CA THR A 34 0.80 -10.87 4.71
C THR A 34 1.46 -10.78 6.07
N GLU A 35 1.18 -9.75 6.87
CA GLU A 35 1.89 -9.51 8.13
C GLU A 35 0.95 -9.44 9.34
N ARG A 36 -0.30 -9.03 9.16
CA ARG A 36 -1.23 -8.80 10.27
C ARG A 36 -1.92 -10.11 10.69
N PRO A 37 -1.69 -10.61 11.92
CA PRO A 37 -2.42 -11.76 12.45
C PRO A 37 -3.87 -11.36 12.77
N HIS A 38 -4.82 -12.25 12.46
CA HIS A 38 -6.24 -12.02 12.69
C HIS A 38 -6.81 -13.05 13.67
N SER A 39 -7.48 -12.60 14.73
CA SER A 39 -8.09 -13.49 15.73
C SER A 39 -9.15 -14.41 15.11
N ALA A 40 -9.89 -13.94 14.11
CA ALA A 40 -10.86 -14.76 13.36
C ALA A 40 -10.20 -15.88 12.52
N LEU A 41 -8.89 -15.78 12.26
CA LEU A 41 -8.09 -16.76 11.53
C LEU A 41 -7.13 -17.51 12.46
N GLU A 42 -7.45 -17.60 13.76
CA GLU A 42 -6.62 -18.27 14.77
C GLU A 42 -5.20 -17.68 14.86
N GLY A 43 -5.07 -16.37 14.62
CA GLY A 43 -3.79 -15.68 14.64
C GLY A 43 -3.00 -15.76 13.33
N ARG A 44 -3.52 -16.44 12.30
CA ARG A 44 -2.92 -16.43 10.95
C ARG A 44 -3.24 -15.15 10.19
N THR A 45 -2.44 -14.88 9.18
CA THR A 45 -2.71 -13.87 8.14
C THR A 45 -3.70 -14.41 7.10
N PRO A 46 -4.40 -13.53 6.36
CA PRO A 46 -5.29 -13.96 5.28
C PRO A 46 -4.60 -14.85 4.23
N VAL A 47 -3.35 -14.54 3.87
CA VAL A 47 -2.57 -15.37 2.93
C VAL A 47 -2.34 -16.78 3.50
N GLU A 48 -1.91 -16.90 4.75
CA GLU A 48 -1.70 -18.21 5.40
C GLU A 48 -3.00 -19.02 5.54
N ALA A 49 -4.14 -18.35 5.76
CA ALA A 49 -5.43 -19.02 5.95
C ALA A 49 -6.04 -19.54 4.63
N HIS A 50 -5.88 -18.81 3.52
CA HIS A 50 -6.62 -19.08 2.28
C HIS A 50 -5.77 -19.53 1.09
N GLN A 51 -4.48 -19.16 1.05
CA GLN A 51 -3.61 -19.42 -0.11
C GLN A 51 -2.59 -20.55 0.14
N GLY A 52 -2.56 -21.13 1.35
CA GLY A 52 -1.53 -22.08 1.77
C GLY A 52 -0.17 -21.38 2.01
N PRO A 53 0.89 -22.12 2.33
CA PRO A 53 2.22 -21.52 2.54
C PRO A 53 2.78 -20.99 1.21
N GLY A 54 2.46 -19.74 0.89
CA GLY A 54 3.22 -18.95 -0.09
C GLY A 54 4.64 -18.71 0.42
N PRO A 55 5.61 -18.40 -0.47
CA PRO A 55 7.00 -18.20 -0.06
C PRO A 55 7.04 -17.10 1.01
N LYS A 56 7.40 -17.50 2.23
CA LYS A 56 7.66 -16.58 3.33
C LYS A 56 8.71 -15.61 2.81
N ALA A 57 8.38 -14.32 2.72
CA ALA A 57 9.33 -13.30 2.34
C ALA A 57 10.55 -13.46 3.25
N ALA A 58 11.65 -13.92 2.66
CA ALA A 58 12.91 -14.10 3.34
C ALA A 58 13.33 -12.73 3.88
N ALA A 59 13.46 -12.66 5.20
CA ALA A 59 14.02 -11.52 5.91
C ALA A 59 15.54 -11.46 5.69
#